data_AF-A0AAV2T027-F1
#
_entry.id   AF-A0AAV2T027-F1
#
_cell.length_a   1.000
_cell.length_b   1.000
_cell.length_c   1.000
_cell.angle_alpha   90.00
_cell.angle_beta   90.00
_cell.angle_gamma   90.00
#
_symmetry.space_group_name_H-M   'P 1'
#
loop_
_entity.id
_entity.type
_entity.pdbx_description
1 polymer ?
#
loop_
_entity_poly.entity_id
_entity_poly.type
_entity_poly.pdbx_seq_one_letter_code
_entity_poly.pdbx_strand_id
1 'polypeptide(L)'
;QHRKNITDADELSALFCHMRDNPGHSYDWEGSKMVFKSFNESKRKVVESALIATIPNCNLKPGDYPMCKLTARVILDSLNIDASSTIFNRSSIVPNALPSTARPSTTPSSPPIVLPTPANITEPIAPAVSASDIEAFIHQMRPSTSDQLLVPSRDPPATSN
;
A
#
# COMPACT_ATOMS: atom_id res chain seq x y z
N GLN A 1 11.34 6.00 14.68
CA GLN A 1 10.60 4.73 14.75
C GLN A 1 11.22 3.66 13.84
N HIS A 2 11.15 3.79 12.51
CA HIS A 2 11.57 2.71 11.59
C HIS A 2 13.01 2.18 11.75
N ARG A 3 14.01 3.04 12.01
CA ARG A 3 15.39 2.58 12.27
C ARG A 3 15.47 1.61 13.47
N LYS A 4 14.73 1.92 14.55
CA LYS A 4 14.68 1.08 15.75
C LYS A 4 14.05 -0.29 15.45
N ASN A 5 12.93 -0.32 14.72
CA ASN A 5 12.27 -1.57 14.36
C ASN A 5 13.18 -2.52 13.55
N ILE A 6 14.12 -1.99 12.77
CA ILE A 6 15.10 -2.82 12.05
C ILE A 6 16.15 -3.39 13.02
N THR A 7 16.64 -2.56 13.96
CA THR A 7 17.56 -3.01 15.01
C THR A 7 16.94 -4.07 15.91
N ASP A 8 15.66 -3.92 16.23
CA ASP A 8 14.91 -4.82 17.12
C ASP A 8 14.36 -6.07 16.39
N ALA A 9 14.63 -6.21 15.08
CA ALA A 9 14.12 -7.30 14.24
C ALA A 9 12.59 -7.47 14.28
N ASP A 10 11.86 -6.36 14.26
CA ASP A 10 10.40 -6.34 14.34
C ASP A 10 9.75 -6.84 13.04
N GLU A 11 9.14 -8.03 13.09
CA GLU A 11 8.47 -8.67 11.96
C GLU A 11 7.19 -7.96 11.47
N LEU A 12 6.67 -7.00 12.26
CA LEU A 12 5.55 -6.16 11.82
C LEU A 12 6.03 -4.95 11.01
N SER A 13 7.34 -4.71 10.97
CA SER A 13 7.95 -3.63 10.19
C SER A 13 8.17 -4.08 8.75
N ALA A 14 7.42 -3.46 7.84
CA ALA A 14 7.60 -3.57 6.39
C ALA A 14 9.07 -3.44 5.94
N LEU A 15 9.80 -2.49 6.53
CA LEU A 15 11.19 -2.23 6.15
C LEU A 15 12.12 -3.35 6.61
N PHE A 16 11.87 -3.92 7.81
CA PHE A 16 12.65 -5.04 8.31
C PHE A 16 12.41 -6.28 7.44
N CYS A 17 11.15 -6.65 7.20
CA CYS A 17 10.80 -7.78 6.34
C CYS A 17 11.41 -7.64 4.95
N HIS A 18 11.33 -6.45 4.34
CA HIS A 18 11.94 -6.20 3.03
C HIS A 18 13.45 -6.43 3.02
N MET A 19 14.19 -5.95 4.04
CA MET A 19 15.64 -6.13 4.10
C MET A 19 16.05 -7.59 4.40
N ARG A 20 15.27 -8.30 5.22
CA ARG A 20 15.49 -9.72 5.52
C ARG A 20 15.31 -10.59 4.28
N ASP A 21 14.23 -10.34 3.54
CA ASP A 21 13.83 -11.17 2.41
C ASP A 21 14.59 -10.80 1.12
N ASN A 22 15.26 -9.64 1.09
CA ASN A 22 16.07 -9.17 -0.04
C ASN A 22 17.51 -8.81 0.40
N PRO A 23 18.42 -9.80 0.49
CA PRO A 23 19.80 -9.57 0.90
C PRO A 23 20.52 -8.51 0.05
N GLY A 24 21.18 -7.56 0.71
CA GLY A 24 21.90 -6.47 0.05
C GLY A 24 21.06 -5.21 -0.24
N HIS A 25 19.74 -5.25 -0.03
CA HIS A 25 18.93 -4.03 -0.05
C HIS A 25 19.11 -3.23 1.26
N SER A 26 19.21 -1.91 1.12
CA SER A 26 19.29 -0.97 2.24
C SER A 26 18.49 0.30 1.95
N TYR A 27 18.00 0.95 2.99
CA TYR A 27 17.33 2.24 2.88
C TYR A 27 18.32 3.38 3.10
N ASP A 28 18.29 4.39 2.23
CA ASP A 28 19.00 5.65 2.44
C ASP A 28 18.22 6.51 3.43
N TRP A 29 18.69 6.51 4.68
CA TRP A 29 18.06 7.28 5.74
C TRP A 29 18.45 8.75 5.74
N GLU A 30 19.64 9.07 5.22
CA GLU A 30 20.16 10.44 5.23
C GLU A 30 19.57 11.25 4.06
N GLY A 31 19.28 10.59 2.93
CA GLY A 31 18.54 11.16 1.81
C GLY A 31 17.02 11.20 1.98
N SER A 32 16.48 10.73 3.12
CA SER A 32 15.03 10.69 3.33
C SER A 32 14.45 12.10 3.54
N LYS A 33 13.37 12.43 2.82
CA LYS A 33 12.70 13.75 2.89
C LYS A 33 11.32 13.63 3.51
N MET A 34 10.96 14.60 4.37
CA MET A 34 9.58 14.74 4.86
C MET A 34 8.68 15.26 3.74
N VAL A 35 7.73 14.43 3.30
CA VAL A 35 6.80 14.76 2.21
C VAL A 35 5.57 15.55 2.67
N PHE A 36 5.16 15.39 3.93
CA PHE A 36 3.99 16.08 4.47
C PHE A 36 4.15 16.31 5.98
N LYS A 37 3.89 17.55 6.43
CA LYS A 37 3.96 17.94 7.84
C LYS A 37 2.61 18.50 8.29
N SER A 38 2.06 17.93 9.35
CA SER A 38 0.86 18.45 10.02
C SER A 38 0.86 18.02 11.48
N PHE A 39 0.28 18.82 12.38
CA PHE A 39 0.04 18.42 13.76
C PHE A 39 -1.22 17.53 13.90
N ASN A 40 -2.15 17.60 12.94
CA ASN A 40 -3.35 16.79 12.93
C ASN A 40 -3.04 15.36 12.48
N GLU A 41 -3.24 14.39 13.38
CA GLU A 41 -2.96 12.97 13.13
C GLU A 41 -3.82 12.38 12.01
N SER A 42 -5.14 12.63 12.04
CA SER A 42 -6.05 12.15 11.00
C SER A 42 -5.62 12.64 9.62
N LYS A 43 -5.21 13.91 9.51
CA LYS A 43 -4.71 14.46 8.24
C LYS A 43 -3.44 13.74 7.78
N ARG A 44 -2.50 13.46 8.68
CA ARG A 44 -1.28 12.68 8.35
C ARG A 44 -1.62 11.28 7.86
N LYS A 45 -2.52 10.58 8.55
CA LYS A 45 -2.93 9.21 8.19
C LYS A 45 -3.68 9.12 6.87
N VAL A 46 -4.48 10.14 6.53
CA VAL A 46 -5.14 10.24 5.22
C VAL A 46 -4.10 10.42 4.11
N VAL A 47 -3.11 11.32 4.30
CA VAL A 47 -2.04 11.52 3.33
C VAL A 47 -1.16 10.28 3.20
N GLU A 48 -0.82 9.62 4.30
CA GLU A 48 -0.09 8.35 4.29
C GLU A 48 -0.83 7.28 3.48
N SER A 49 -2.14 7.11 3.72
CA SER A 49 -2.97 6.16 2.97
C SER A 49 -3.04 6.52 1.47
N ALA A 50 -3.07 7.81 1.14
CA ALA A 50 -3.01 8.28 -0.24
C ALA A 50 -1.68 7.93 -0.93
N LEU A 51 -0.56 8.14 -0.25
CA LEU A 51 0.77 7.81 -0.75
C LEU A 51 0.92 6.30 -0.96
N ILE A 52 0.48 5.49 0.01
CA ILE A 52 0.51 4.02 -0.09
C ILE A 52 -0.33 3.53 -1.29
N ALA A 53 -1.49 4.14 -1.53
CA ALA A 53 -2.37 3.74 -2.63
C ALA A 53 -1.82 4.13 -4.03
N THR A 54 -0.93 5.11 -4.12
CA THR A 54 -0.49 5.71 -5.40
C THR A 54 0.93 5.36 -5.80
N ILE A 55 1.83 5.18 -4.83
CA ILE A 55 3.26 4.96 -5.06
C ILE A 55 3.59 3.48 -4.81
N PRO A 56 4.44 2.84 -5.64
CA PRO A 56 5.01 1.54 -5.31
C PRO A 56 5.75 1.60 -3.96
N ASN A 57 5.35 0.75 -3.01
CA ASN A 57 5.89 0.75 -1.66
C ASN A 57 6.00 -0.69 -1.12
N CYS A 58 6.67 -0.84 0.01
CA CYS A 58 6.86 -2.11 0.71
C CYS A 58 5.91 -2.27 1.91
N ASN A 59 4.94 -1.37 2.11
CA ASN A 59 4.05 -1.41 3.26
C ASN A 59 3.22 -2.70 3.27
N LEU A 60 3.14 -3.34 4.43
CA LEU A 60 2.37 -4.57 4.64
C LEU A 60 0.86 -4.31 4.75
N LYS A 61 0.46 -3.05 5.00
CA LYS A 61 -0.93 -2.62 5.14
C LYS A 61 -1.28 -1.50 4.14
N PRO A 62 -2.55 -1.41 3.69
CA PRO A 62 -2.98 -0.41 2.71
C PRO A 62 -3.12 1.03 3.26
N GLY A 63 -2.77 1.25 4.53
CA GLY A 63 -3.03 2.50 5.26
C GLY A 63 -4.21 2.35 6.22
N ASP A 64 -4.47 3.40 7.00
CA ASP A 64 -5.57 3.41 7.99
C ASP A 64 -6.92 3.82 7.37
N TYR A 65 -6.89 4.42 6.17
CA TYR A 65 -8.09 4.84 5.45
C TYR A 65 -8.20 4.09 4.11
N PRO A 66 -9.34 3.43 3.81
CA PRO A 66 -9.53 2.77 2.53
C PRO A 66 -9.63 3.81 1.43
N MET A 67 -8.69 3.77 0.48
CA MET A 67 -8.57 4.76 -0.58
C MET A 67 -8.41 4.07 -1.93
N CYS A 68 -9.22 4.46 -2.91
CA CYS A 68 -8.97 4.09 -4.29
C CYS A 68 -7.94 5.05 -4.91
N LYS A 69 -7.28 4.60 -5.98
CA LYS A 69 -6.23 5.37 -6.65
C LYS A 69 -6.70 6.76 -7.12
N LEU A 70 -7.96 6.87 -7.54
CA LEU A 70 -8.53 8.13 -8.01
C LEU A 70 -8.64 9.16 -6.87
N THR A 71 -9.27 8.78 -5.76
CA THR A 71 -9.41 9.64 -4.58
C THR A 71 -8.06 10.02 -3.98
N ALA A 72 -7.13 9.06 -3.94
CA ALA A 72 -5.78 9.32 -3.45
C ALA A 72 -5.06 10.39 -4.28
N ARG A 73 -5.17 10.37 -5.61
CA ARG A 73 -4.59 11.41 -6.48
C ARG A 73 -5.18 12.78 -6.21
N VAL A 74 -6.51 12.89 -6.14
CA VAL A 74 -7.19 14.17 -5.85
C VAL A 74 -6.69 14.78 -4.53
N ILE A 75 -6.51 13.94 -3.50
CA ILE A 75 -5.99 14.40 -2.21
C ILE A 75 -4.56 14.91 -2.34
N LEU A 76 -3.67 14.17 -3.01
CA LEU A 76 -2.28 14.57 -3.16
C LEU A 76 -2.14 15.85 -4.00
N ASP A 77 -2.91 15.96 -5.08
CA ASP A 77 -2.96 17.16 -5.93
C ASP A 77 -3.47 18.38 -5.15
N SER A 78 -4.52 18.21 -4.33
CA SER A 78 -5.07 19.29 -3.49
C SER A 78 -4.08 19.83 -2.44
N LEU A 79 -3.09 19.01 -2.08
CA LEU A 79 -2.03 19.34 -1.13
C LEU A 79 -0.72 19.73 -1.82
N ASN A 80 -0.69 19.76 -3.16
CA ASN A 80 0.49 19.99 -3.98
C ASN A 80 1.66 19.06 -3.62
N ILE A 81 1.35 17.78 -3.36
CA ILE A 81 2.33 16.74 -3.05
C ILE A 81 2.63 15.98 -4.34
N ASP A 82 3.84 16.17 -4.89
CA ASP A 82 4.28 15.44 -6.08
C ASP A 82 4.71 14.01 -5.72
N ALA A 83 3.77 13.08 -5.84
CA ALA A 83 4.00 11.65 -5.64
C ALA A 83 4.94 11.02 -6.70
N SER A 84 5.05 11.61 -7.89
CA SER A 84 5.92 11.09 -8.97
C SER A 84 7.39 11.38 -8.69
N SER A 85 7.70 12.50 -8.04
CA SER A 85 9.06 12.82 -7.60
C SER A 85 9.64 11.80 -6.61
N THR A 86 8.78 11.14 -5.82
CA THR A 86 9.16 10.07 -4.88
C THR A 86 9.61 8.77 -5.56
N ILE A 87 9.39 8.62 -6.87
CA ILE A 87 9.72 7.41 -7.63
C ILE A 87 11.18 7.44 -8.15
N PHE A 88 11.91 8.54 -7.98
CA PHE A 88 13.27 8.70 -8.49
C PHE A 88 14.36 8.42 -7.44
N ASN A 89 14.92 7.21 -7.47
CA ASN A 89 16.31 6.96 -7.90
C ASN A 89 16.62 5.45 -7.81
N ARG A 90 16.22 4.68 -8.83
CA ARG A 90 16.47 3.22 -8.92
C ARG A 90 17.95 2.87 -9.22
N SER A 91 18.86 3.86 -9.20
CA SER A 91 20.24 3.71 -9.67
C SER A 91 21.30 3.54 -8.58
N SER A 92 20.92 3.45 -7.30
CA SER A 92 21.87 3.16 -6.22
C SER A 92 21.69 1.75 -5.65
N ILE A 93 21.61 0.75 -6.53
CA ILE A 93 22.07 -0.58 -6.15
C ILE A 93 23.59 -0.50 -6.30
N VAL A 94 24.30 -0.22 -5.21
CA VAL A 94 25.74 -0.43 -5.16
C VAL A 94 25.91 -1.96 -5.13
N PRO A 95 26.40 -2.61 -6.20
CA PRO A 95 26.77 -4.01 -6.08
C PRO A 95 28.03 -4.02 -5.23
N ASN A 96 27.88 -4.23 -3.92
CA ASN A 96 29.01 -4.57 -3.08
C ASN A 96 29.43 -6.00 -3.44
N ALA A 97 30.12 -6.13 -4.58
CA ALA A 97 30.71 -7.37 -5.04
C ALA A 97 31.82 -7.76 -4.05
N LEU A 98 31.51 -8.71 -3.17
CA LEU A 98 32.50 -9.35 -2.33
C LEU A 98 33.40 -10.25 -3.22
N PRO A 99 34.72 -10.28 -3.04
CA PRO A 99 35.65 -11.05 -3.87
C PRO A 99 35.34 -12.54 -3.83
N SER A 100 35.07 -13.10 -5.00
CA SER A 100 34.85 -14.53 -5.24
C SER A 100 36.10 -15.31 -4.89
N THR A 101 36.07 -16.00 -3.75
CA THR A 101 37.09 -17.00 -3.40
C THR A 101 36.73 -18.29 -4.14
N ALA A 102 37.57 -18.62 -5.11
CA ALA A 102 37.48 -19.83 -5.91
C ALA A 102 37.36 -21.09 -5.03
N ARG A 103 36.40 -21.97 -5.34
CA ARG A 103 36.37 -23.33 -4.81
C ARG A 103 36.27 -24.34 -5.96
N PRO A 104 37.12 -25.38 -5.98
CA PRO A 104 37.20 -26.31 -7.09
C PRO A 104 36.00 -27.26 -7.16
N SER A 105 35.68 -27.57 -8.41
CA SER A 105 34.65 -28.46 -8.93
C SER A 105 34.95 -29.93 -8.63
N THR A 106 33.96 -30.63 -8.08
CA THR A 106 33.84 -32.10 -8.16
C THR A 106 32.38 -32.50 -8.39
N THR A 107 32.08 -32.82 -9.65
CA THR A 107 31.04 -33.77 -10.09
C THR A 107 31.30 -35.15 -9.46
N PRO A 108 30.30 -36.03 -9.18
CA PRO A 108 29.54 -36.67 -10.26
C PRO A 108 28.11 -37.19 -9.97
N SER A 109 27.46 -37.56 -11.08
CA SER A 109 26.53 -38.68 -11.29
C SER A 109 25.05 -38.54 -10.89
N SER A 110 24.22 -38.31 -11.91
CA SER A 110 22.79 -38.60 -11.95
C SER A 110 22.49 -40.11 -11.95
N PRO A 111 21.29 -40.51 -11.52
CA PRO A 111 20.57 -41.63 -12.14
C PRO A 111 19.23 -41.18 -12.79
N PRO A 112 18.64 -41.99 -13.69
CA PRO A 112 17.62 -41.55 -14.65
C PRO A 112 16.17 -41.97 -14.27
N ILE A 113 15.19 -41.22 -14.82
CA ILE A 113 13.79 -41.60 -15.16
C ILE A 113 12.88 -41.80 -13.91
N VAL A 114 11.66 -41.23 -13.79
CA VAL A 114 10.40 -41.62 -14.45
C VAL A 114 9.43 -40.43 -14.51
N LEU A 115 8.79 -40.25 -15.67
CA LEU A 115 7.68 -39.34 -15.95
C LEU A 115 6.34 -40.06 -15.61
N PRO A 116 5.49 -39.53 -14.71
CA PRO A 116 4.10 -39.94 -14.62
C PRO A 116 3.16 -38.98 -15.37
N THR A 117 2.32 -39.60 -16.18
CA THR A 117 1.16 -39.12 -16.95
C THR A 117 0.24 -38.16 -16.17
N PRO A 118 -0.35 -37.13 -16.80
CA PRO A 118 -1.35 -36.28 -16.17
C PRO A 118 -2.66 -37.06 -15.96
N ALA A 119 -3.08 -37.16 -14.70
CA ALA A 119 -4.41 -37.62 -14.33
C ALA A 119 -5.44 -36.52 -14.60
N ASN A 120 -6.37 -36.86 -15.47
CA ASN A 120 -7.65 -36.20 -15.72
C ASN A 120 -8.42 -36.01 -14.40
N ILE A 121 -8.60 -34.78 -13.94
CA ILE A 121 -9.55 -34.44 -12.87
C ILE A 121 -10.45 -33.32 -13.37
N THR A 122 -11.61 -33.77 -13.81
CA THR A 122 -12.93 -33.14 -13.88
C THR A 122 -13.05 -31.80 -13.16
N GLU A 123 -13.36 -30.76 -13.94
CA GLU A 123 -13.86 -29.47 -13.47
C GLU A 123 -15.14 -29.64 -12.62
N PRO A 124 -15.22 -29.07 -11.41
CA PRO A 124 -16.51 -28.83 -10.78
C PRO A 124 -17.16 -27.60 -11.43
N ILE A 125 -18.25 -27.89 -12.13
CA ILE A 125 -19.23 -26.95 -12.68
C ILE A 125 -19.58 -25.88 -11.65
N ALA A 126 -19.36 -24.62 -12.02
CA ALA A 126 -19.82 -23.46 -11.27
C ALA A 126 -21.36 -23.46 -11.17
N PRO A 127 -21.96 -23.15 -10.00
CA PRO A 127 -23.37 -22.80 -9.97
C PRO A 127 -23.56 -21.45 -10.68
N ALA A 128 -24.28 -21.48 -11.80
CA ALA A 128 -24.76 -20.29 -12.48
C ALA A 128 -25.66 -19.50 -11.52
N VAL A 129 -25.18 -18.33 -11.09
CA VAL A 129 -26.01 -17.37 -10.37
C VAL A 129 -26.98 -16.78 -11.38
N SER A 130 -28.28 -17.08 -11.20
CA SER A 130 -29.35 -16.62 -12.08
C SER A 130 -29.46 -15.11 -12.02
N ALA A 131 -29.57 -14.45 -13.17
CA ALA A 131 -29.65 -12.99 -13.31
C ALA A 131 -30.92 -12.36 -12.69
N SER A 132 -31.81 -13.17 -12.12
CA SER A 132 -33.05 -12.77 -11.46
C SER A 132 -32.89 -12.32 -9.99
N ASP A 133 -31.72 -12.51 -9.37
CA ASP A 133 -31.49 -12.10 -7.95
C ASP A 133 -30.86 -10.69 -7.80
N ILE A 134 -30.47 -10.03 -8.90
CA ILE A 134 -29.81 -8.71 -8.85
C ILE A 134 -30.84 -7.56 -8.74
N GLU A 135 -32.07 -7.71 -9.26
CA GLU A 135 -33.07 -6.64 -9.20
C GLU A 135 -33.65 -6.40 -7.81
N ALA A 136 -33.65 -7.40 -6.92
CA ALA A 136 -34.18 -7.24 -5.57
C ALA A 136 -33.26 -6.41 -4.65
N PHE A 137 -31.95 -6.34 -4.93
CA PHE A 137 -30.99 -5.62 -4.08
C PHE A 137 -30.90 -4.11 -4.41
N ILE A 138 -31.18 -3.71 -5.65
CA ILE A 138 -31.06 -2.31 -6.08
C ILE A 138 -32.18 -1.42 -5.50
N HIS A 139 -33.32 -2.01 -5.10
CA HIS A 139 -34.43 -1.24 -4.52
C HIS A 139 -34.33 -0.93 -3.02
N GLN A 140 -33.35 -1.48 -2.29
CA GLN A 140 -33.28 -1.33 -0.83
C GLN A 140 -32.28 -0.26 -0.34
N MET A 141 -31.49 0.33 -1.23
CA MET A 141 -30.47 1.34 -0.90
C MET A 141 -30.81 2.72 -1.48
N ARG A 142 -32.10 3.09 -1.50
CA ARG A 142 -32.51 4.47 -1.78
C ARG A 142 -32.53 5.24 -0.45
N PRO A 143 -31.51 6.07 -0.11
CA PRO A 143 -31.60 6.94 1.04
C PRO A 143 -32.75 7.92 0.83
N SER A 144 -33.69 7.88 1.78
CA SER A 144 -34.79 8.85 1.87
C SER A 144 -34.20 10.22 2.16
N THR A 145 -34.15 11.08 1.16
CA THR A 145 -33.90 12.52 1.36
C THR A 145 -35.14 13.13 1.99
N SER A 146 -35.18 13.18 3.31
CA SER A 146 -36.02 14.13 4.02
C SER A 146 -35.16 15.31 4.44
N ASP A 147 -35.52 16.44 3.83
CA ASP A 147 -35.35 17.80 4.31
C ASP A 147 -35.20 17.93 5.83
N GLN A 148 -34.31 18.83 6.25
CA GLN A 148 -34.66 20.03 7.00
C GLN A 148 -33.46 20.98 7.04
N LEU A 149 -33.54 22.02 6.20
CA LEU A 149 -32.76 23.24 6.28
C LEU A 149 -33.10 23.97 7.59
N LEU A 150 -32.22 23.88 8.59
CA LEU A 150 -32.27 24.79 9.74
C LEU A 150 -31.22 25.89 9.53
N VAL A 151 -31.69 27.05 9.06
CA VAL A 151 -30.90 28.29 8.97
C VAL A 151 -30.85 28.90 10.39
N PRO A 152 -29.68 29.10 11.01
CA PRO A 152 -29.59 29.88 12.24
C PRO A 152 -29.72 31.36 11.92
N SER A 153 -30.75 31.98 12.50
CA SER A 153 -30.99 33.42 12.45
C SER A 153 -29.86 34.20 13.13
N ARG A 154 -29.50 35.34 12.54
CA ARG A 154 -28.52 36.32 13.05
C ARG A 154 -29.10 37.12 14.21
N ASP A 155 -28.30 37.34 15.25
CA ASP A 155 -28.45 38.48 16.17
C ASP A 155 -27.30 39.49 15.97
N PRO A 156 -27.57 40.81 15.93
CA PRO A 156 -26.54 41.84 15.87
C PRO A 156 -25.94 42.17 17.26
N PRO A 157 -24.67 42.60 17.33
CA PRO A 157 -24.04 42.98 18.60
C PRO A 157 -24.57 44.33 19.11
N ALA A 158 -24.94 44.36 20.39
CA ALA A 158 -25.26 45.57 21.12
C ALA A 158 -24.01 46.43 21.32
N THR A 159 -24.05 47.67 20.85
CA THR A 159 -23.14 48.75 21.25
C THR A 159 -23.52 49.23 22.66
N SER A 160 -22.57 49.24 23.58
CA SER A 160 -22.68 50.00 24.84
C SER A 160 -21.64 51.13 24.83
N ASN A 161 -22.11 52.29 25.29
CA ASN A 161 -21.35 53.53 25.52
C ASN A 161 -20.23 53.35 26.55
#